data_AF-A0A940G3G4-F1
#
_entry.id   AF-A0A940G3G4-F1
#
_cell.length_a   1.000
_cell.length_b   1.000
_cell.length_c   1.000
_cell.angle_alpha   90.00
_cell.angle_beta   90.00
_cell.angle_gamma   90.00
#
_symmetry.space_group_name_H-M   'P 1'
#
loop_
_entity.id
_entity.type
_entity.pdbx_description
1 polymer ?
#
loop_
_entity_poly.entity_id
_entity_poly.type
_entity_poly.pdbx_seq_one_letter_code
_entity_poly.pdbx_strand_id
1 'polypeptide(L)'
;MNPFEAFGLWLSGVLAAVLDFVIAIGPLWGAFFATLAIFLETTLFVGIVVPGDTVVMTAATAVHSPGYYLLLLGCVIAGTLGGQSVGFALGRWWGPAIRRSWLGRRLGDATWERAARYVGRRGGIAVFVSRFLPGLHALMP
;
A
#
# COMPACT_ATOMS: atom_id res chain seq x y z
N MET A 1 -10.04 -41.72 0.34
CA MET A 1 -9.51 -40.38 0.02
C MET A 1 -8.76 -39.88 1.25
N ASN A 2 -7.44 -39.76 1.12
CA ASN A 2 -6.56 -39.24 2.17
C ASN A 2 -6.76 -37.72 2.33
N PRO A 3 -6.61 -37.18 3.55
CA PRO A 3 -6.87 -35.77 3.84
C PRO A 3 -6.01 -34.79 3.02
N PHE A 4 -4.84 -35.23 2.55
CA PHE A 4 -3.98 -34.45 1.67
C PHE A 4 -4.54 -34.29 0.25
N GLU A 5 -5.17 -35.32 -0.34
CA GLU A 5 -5.83 -35.18 -1.66
C GLU A 5 -7.10 -34.32 -1.57
N ALA A 6 -7.84 -34.42 -0.46
CA ALA A 6 -9.01 -33.59 -0.21
C ALA A 6 -8.65 -32.10 -0.09
N PHE A 7 -7.54 -31.81 0.60
CA PHE A 7 -7.00 -30.45 0.67
C PHE A 7 -6.51 -29.96 -0.69
N GLY A 8 -5.81 -30.81 -1.46
CA GLY A 8 -5.32 -30.47 -2.80
C GLY A 8 -6.46 -30.13 -3.77
N LEU A 9 -7.52 -30.93 -3.79
CA LEU A 9 -8.70 -30.71 -4.63
C LEU A 9 -9.49 -29.46 -4.22
N TRP A 10 -9.63 -29.22 -2.92
CA TRP A 10 -10.24 -27.99 -2.41
C TRP A 10 -9.41 -26.76 -2.80
N LEU A 11 -8.09 -26.81 -2.63
CA LEU A 11 -7.18 -25.73 -3.00
C LEU A 11 -7.22 -25.46 -4.51
N SER A 12 -7.19 -26.50 -5.35
CA SER A 12 -7.30 -26.32 -6.81
C SER A 12 -8.66 -25.76 -7.22
N GLY A 13 -9.74 -26.14 -6.54
CA GLY A 13 -11.07 -25.61 -6.80
C GLY A 13 -11.21 -24.13 -6.40
N VAL A 14 -10.62 -23.75 -5.26
CA VAL A 14 -10.55 -22.35 -4.83
C VAL A 14 -9.68 -21.53 -5.79
N LEU A 15 -8.53 -22.05 -6.19
CA LEU A 15 -7.64 -21.40 -7.16
C LEU A 15 -8.35 -21.21 -8.51
N ALA A 16 -9.02 -22.24 -9.03
CA ALA A 16 -9.78 -22.16 -10.27
C ALA A 16 -10.93 -21.16 -10.17
N ALA A 17 -11.69 -21.15 -9.07
CA ALA A 17 -12.77 -20.20 -8.86
C ALA A 17 -12.27 -18.75 -8.78
N VAL A 18 -11.12 -18.52 -8.14
CA VAL A 18 -10.47 -17.20 -8.12
C VAL A 18 -9.97 -16.82 -9.52
N LEU A 19 -9.38 -17.76 -10.26
CA LEU A 19 -8.88 -17.53 -11.60
C LEU A 19 -10.02 -17.19 -12.57
N ASP A 20 -11.08 -17.99 -12.56
CA ASP A 20 -12.28 -17.81 -13.38
C ASP A 20 -12.99 -16.51 -13.02
N PHE A 21 -13.06 -16.15 -11.73
CA PHE A 21 -13.56 -14.85 -11.31
C PHE A 21 -12.69 -13.72 -11.89
N VAL A 22 -11.36 -13.77 -11.74
CA VAL A 22 -10.44 -12.76 -12.30
C VAL A 22 -10.58 -12.63 -13.83
N ILE A 23 -10.72 -13.75 -14.54
CA ILE A 23 -10.92 -13.79 -15.99
C ILE A 23 -12.31 -13.23 -16.37
N ALA A 24 -13.35 -13.58 -15.60
CA ALA A 24 -14.73 -13.19 -15.85
C ALA A 24 -15.00 -11.69 -15.61
N ILE A 25 -14.33 -11.08 -14.63
CA ILE A 25 -14.47 -9.64 -14.40
C ILE A 25 -13.68 -8.84 -15.47
N GLY A 26 -12.72 -9.46 -16.15
CA GLY A 26 -12.01 -8.87 -17.29
C GLY A 26 -10.88 -7.90 -16.91
N PRO A 27 -10.07 -7.47 -17.90
CA PRO A 27 -8.80 -6.77 -17.67
C PRO A 27 -8.97 -5.47 -16.88
N LEU A 28 -10.05 -4.73 -17.14
CA LEU A 28 -10.38 -3.46 -16.49
C LEU A 28 -10.55 -3.62 -14.98
N TRP A 29 -11.23 -4.67 -14.54
CA TRP A 29 -11.50 -4.88 -13.13
C TRP A 29 -10.29 -5.47 -12.40
N GLY A 30 -9.51 -6.33 -13.06
CA GLY A 30 -8.20 -6.74 -12.53
C GLY A 30 -7.28 -5.55 -12.29
N ALA A 31 -7.21 -4.62 -13.25
CA ALA A 31 -6.44 -3.38 -13.09
C ALA A 31 -7.01 -2.48 -11.99
N PHE A 32 -8.34 -2.38 -11.86
CA PHE A 32 -9.00 -1.62 -10.79
C PHE A 32 -8.68 -2.17 -9.40
N PHE A 33 -8.80 -3.49 -9.19
CA PHE A 33 -8.48 -4.10 -7.90
C PHE A 33 -6.98 -3.98 -7.58
N ALA A 34 -6.11 -4.10 -8.57
CA ALA A 34 -4.68 -3.83 -8.41
C ALA A 34 -4.41 -2.37 -7.99
N THR A 35 -5.07 -1.39 -8.64
CA THR A 35 -5.00 0.03 -8.25
C THR A 35 -5.49 0.25 -6.83
N LEU A 36 -6.63 -0.33 -6.47
CA LEU A 36 -7.21 -0.17 -5.13
C LEU A 36 -6.30 -0.80 -4.08
N ALA A 37 -5.80 -2.00 -4.33
CA ALA A 37 -4.94 -2.71 -3.39
C ALA A 37 -3.63 -1.95 -3.16
N ILE A 38 -2.95 -1.48 -4.21
CA ILE A 38 -1.71 -0.70 -4.07
C ILE A 38 -1.96 0.68 -3.46
N PHE A 39 -3.10 1.31 -3.76
CA PHE A 39 -3.50 2.58 -3.15
C PHE A 39 -3.68 2.42 -1.63
N LEU A 40 -4.40 1.39 -1.21
CA LEU A 40 -4.61 1.09 0.21
C LEU A 40 -3.29 0.70 0.88
N GLU A 41 -2.46 -0.09 0.21
CA GLU A 41 -1.14 -0.47 0.71
C GLU A 41 -0.23 0.74 0.97
N THR A 42 -0.25 1.69 0.04
CA THR A 42 0.59 2.88 0.10
C THR A 42 0.00 3.99 0.96
N THR A 43 -1.23 3.84 1.47
CA THR A 43 -1.85 4.77 2.42
C THR A 43 -1.44 4.41 3.84
N LEU A 44 -1.01 5.40 4.63
CA LEU A 44 -0.73 5.23 6.06
C LEU A 44 -1.95 4.56 6.73
N PHE A 45 -1.72 3.47 7.48
CA PHE A 45 -2.69 2.61 8.20
C PHE A 45 -3.26 1.39 7.47
N VAL A 46 -3.56 1.45 6.17
CA VAL A 46 -4.25 0.32 5.51
C VAL A 46 -3.29 -0.74 4.94
N GLY A 47 -2.05 -0.36 4.64
CA GLY A 47 -1.06 -1.31 4.07
C GLY A 47 -0.55 -2.41 4.98
N ILE A 48 -0.88 -2.40 6.27
CA ILE A 48 -0.62 -3.56 7.14
C ILE A 48 -1.59 -4.71 6.80
N VAL A 49 -2.78 -4.40 6.29
CA VAL A 49 -3.86 -5.38 6.06
C VAL A 49 -3.93 -5.82 4.60
N VAL A 50 -3.57 -4.94 3.67
CA VAL A 50 -3.76 -5.17 2.22
C VAL A 50 -2.43 -5.52 1.54
N PRO A 51 -2.26 -6.75 1.01
CA PRO A 51 -1.04 -7.17 0.32
C PRO A 51 -1.07 -6.72 -1.16
N GLY A 52 -1.02 -5.42 -1.41
CA GLY A 52 -1.14 -4.84 -2.75
C GLY A 52 -0.05 -5.29 -3.71
N ASP A 53 1.21 -5.44 -3.28
CA ASP A 53 2.32 -5.98 -4.07
C ASP A 53 1.96 -7.38 -4.63
N THR A 54 1.36 -8.23 -3.79
CA THR A 54 0.95 -9.58 -4.19
C THR A 54 -0.19 -9.55 -5.20
N VAL A 55 -1.16 -8.63 -5.02
CA VAL A 55 -2.27 -8.44 -5.97
C VAL A 55 -1.74 -7.95 -7.32
N VAL A 56 -0.81 -6.99 -7.33
CA VAL A 56 -0.20 -6.47 -8.55
C VAL A 56 0.60 -7.55 -9.27
N MET A 57 1.41 -8.33 -8.54
CA MET A 57 2.16 -9.46 -9.11
C MET A 57 1.21 -10.49 -9.74
N THR A 58 0.12 -10.81 -9.07
CA THR A 58 -0.90 -11.75 -9.59
C THR A 58 -1.57 -11.19 -10.84
N ALA A 59 -1.99 -9.92 -10.82
CA ALA A 59 -2.58 -9.26 -11.99
C ALA A 59 -1.61 -9.19 -13.19
N ALA A 60 -0.31 -9.02 -12.91
CA ALA A 60 0.73 -9.02 -13.93
C ALA A 60 0.86 -10.37 -14.67
N THR A 61 0.52 -11.49 -14.03
CA THR A 61 0.53 -12.82 -14.70
C THR A 61 -0.53 -12.95 -15.79
N ALA A 62 -1.62 -12.16 -15.70
CA ALA A 62 -2.70 -12.13 -16.69
C ALA A 62 -2.42 -11.16 -17.86
N VAL A 63 -1.22 -10.57 -17.90
CA VAL A 63 -0.85 -9.62 -18.95
C VAL A 63 -0.44 -10.34 -20.23
N HIS A 64 -1.34 -10.33 -21.23
CA HIS A 64 -1.12 -10.96 -22.53
C HIS A 64 -1.08 -9.99 -23.72
N SER A 65 -1.18 -8.68 -23.47
CA SER A 65 -1.09 -7.66 -24.53
C SER A 65 -0.36 -6.39 -24.06
N PRO A 66 0.33 -5.67 -24.97
CA PRO A 66 0.97 -4.40 -24.64
C PRO A 66 -0.03 -3.35 -24.12
N GLY A 67 -1.25 -3.34 -24.64
CA GLY A 67 -2.30 -2.43 -24.19
C GLY A 67 -2.69 -2.68 -22.73
N TYR A 68 -2.85 -3.95 -22.34
CA TYR A 68 -3.18 -4.29 -20.97
C TYR A 68 -2.01 -4.03 -20.01
N TYR A 69 -0.77 -4.27 -20.45
CA TYR A 69 0.42 -3.89 -19.70
C TYR A 69 0.44 -2.39 -19.36
N LEU A 70 0.24 -1.52 -20.37
CA LEU A 70 0.24 -0.07 -20.16
C LEU A 70 -0.91 0.38 -19.26
N LEU A 71 -2.09 -0.23 -19.40
CA LEU A 71 -3.21 0.04 -18.51
C LEU A 71 -2.85 -0.31 -17.07
N LEU A 72 -2.39 -1.54 -16.81
CA LEU A 72 -2.04 -2.01 -15.47
C LEU A 72 -0.93 -1.14 -14.87
N LEU A 73 0.10 -0.80 -15.65
CA LEU A 73 1.18 0.09 -15.23
C LEU A 73 0.66 1.47 -14.83
N GLY A 74 -0.17 2.09 -15.66
CA GLY A 74 -0.78 3.39 -15.35
C GLY A 74 -1.66 3.33 -14.10
N CYS A 75 -2.44 2.27 -13.96
CA CYS A 75 -3.29 1.96 -12.80
C CYS A 75 -2.47 1.83 -11.50
N VAL A 76 -1.34 1.12 -11.54
CA VAL A 76 -0.45 0.95 -10.38
C VAL A 76 0.23 2.26 -10.00
N ILE A 77 0.71 3.03 -10.98
CA ILE A 77 1.31 4.35 -10.74
C ILE A 77 0.28 5.30 -10.12
N ALA A 78 -0.93 5.35 -10.67
CA ALA A 78 -2.00 6.19 -10.16
C ALA A 78 -2.40 5.81 -8.72
N GLY A 79 -2.54 4.50 -8.44
CA GLY A 79 -2.83 4.01 -7.09
C GLY A 79 -1.73 4.37 -6.10
N THR A 80 -0.47 4.16 -6.47
CA THR A 80 0.70 4.48 -5.64
C THR A 80 0.78 5.98 -5.33
N LEU A 81 0.68 6.83 -6.35
CA LEU A 81 0.73 8.29 -6.16
C LEU A 81 -0.46 8.80 -5.35
N GLY A 82 -1.64 8.26 -5.60
CA GLY A 82 -2.85 8.56 -4.84
C GLY A 82 -2.71 8.18 -3.37
N GLY A 83 -2.28 6.95 -3.07
CA GLY A 83 -2.14 6.44 -1.71
C GLY A 83 -1.06 7.19 -0.93
N GLN A 84 0.06 7.53 -1.56
CA GLN A 84 1.09 8.39 -0.96
C GLN A 84 0.58 9.80 -0.68
N SER A 85 -0.20 10.38 -1.59
CA SER A 85 -0.78 11.72 -1.42
C SER A 85 -1.80 11.76 -0.29
N VAL A 86 -2.69 10.76 -0.22
CA VAL A 86 -3.68 10.61 0.87
C VAL A 86 -2.98 10.30 2.19
N GLY A 87 -1.98 9.42 2.19
CA GLY A 87 -1.14 9.14 3.34
C GLY A 87 -0.52 10.42 3.89
N PHE A 88 0.14 11.22 3.04
CA PHE A 88 0.71 12.50 3.45
C PHE A 88 -0.33 13.48 4.02
N ALA A 89 -1.51 13.57 3.41
CA ALA A 89 -2.59 14.41 3.90
C ALA A 89 -3.08 13.95 5.29
N LEU A 90 -3.28 12.64 5.48
CA LEU A 90 -3.66 12.04 6.76
C LEU A 90 -2.58 12.28 7.82
N GLY A 91 -1.31 12.07 7.50
CA GLY A 91 -0.19 12.37 8.39
C GLY A 91 -0.16 13.83 8.82
N ARG A 92 -0.37 14.75 7.88
CA ARG A 92 -0.46 16.19 8.16
C ARG A 92 -1.63 16.56 9.07
N TRP A 93 -2.80 15.93 8.88
CA TRP A 93 -4.00 16.21 9.67
C TRP A 93 -3.97 15.54 11.05
N TRP A 94 -3.51 14.30 11.15
CA TRP A 94 -3.49 13.55 12.40
C TRP A 94 -2.20 13.74 13.20
N GLY A 95 -1.13 14.28 12.61
CA GLY A 95 0.14 14.58 13.29
C GLY A 95 -0.01 15.34 14.63
N PRO A 96 -0.80 16.44 14.69
CA PRO A 96 -1.06 17.15 15.95
C PRO A 96 -1.82 16.33 17.00
N ALA A 97 -2.67 15.39 16.57
CA ALA A 97 -3.36 14.48 17.47
C ALA A 97 -2.39 13.40 18.01
N ILE A 98 -1.54 12.84 17.14
CA ILE A 98 -0.51 11.86 17.51
C ILE A 98 0.49 12.46 18.49
N ARG A 99 0.93 13.72 18.31
CA ARG A 99 1.82 14.42 19.26
C ARG A 99 1.22 14.49 20.68
N ARG A 100 -0.09 14.68 20.80
CA ARG A 100 -0.79 14.76 22.10
C ARG A 100 -1.10 13.39 22.72
N SER A 101 -1.05 12.33 21.91
CA SER A 101 -1.29 10.95 22.33
C SER A 101 -0.14 10.40 23.19
N TRP A 102 -0.36 9.21 23.78
CA TRP A 102 0.66 8.51 24.55
C TRP A 102 1.95 8.25 23.75
N LEU A 103 1.83 7.91 22.46
CA LEU A 103 2.98 7.73 21.56
C LEU A 103 3.79 9.02 21.42
N GLY A 104 3.10 10.15 21.24
CA GLY A 104 3.75 11.46 21.14
C GLY A 104 4.49 11.86 22.41
N ARG A 105 3.91 11.57 23.59
CA ARG A 105 4.57 11.83 24.88
C ARG A 105 5.80 10.97 25.10
N ARG A 106 5.77 9.69 24.69
CA ARG A 106 6.91 8.76 24.80
C ARG A 106 8.10 9.19 23.94
N LEU A 107 7.83 9.86 22.83
CA LEU A 107 8.81 10.40 21.89
C LEU A 107 9.55 11.64 22.41
N GLY A 108 8.92 12.40 23.30
CA GLY A 108 9.45 13.61 23.90
C GLY A 108 9.41 14.84 22.98
N ASP A 109 9.09 16.01 23.54
CA ASP A 109 8.90 17.25 22.78
C ASP A 109 10.14 17.68 21.98
N ALA A 110 11.34 17.45 22.50
CA ALA A 110 12.59 17.78 21.82
C ALA A 110 12.76 17.03 20.49
N THR A 111 12.33 15.77 20.43
CA THR A 111 12.39 14.95 19.21
C THR A 111 11.35 15.43 18.20
N TRP A 112 10.13 15.73 18.66
CA TRP A 112 9.07 16.29 17.83
C TRP A 112 9.47 17.64 17.21
N GLU A 113 10.06 18.54 17.98
CA GLU A 113 10.54 19.82 17.46
C GLU A 113 11.66 19.66 16.43
N ARG A 114 12.59 18.71 16.64
CA ARG A 114 13.62 18.39 15.64
C ARG A 114 13.01 17.88 14.34
N ALA A 115 12.06 16.95 14.43
CA ALA A 115 11.35 16.43 13.27
C ALA A 115 10.54 17.54 12.55
N ALA A 116 9.80 18.36 13.30
CA ALA A 116 9.04 19.49 12.75
C ALA A 116 9.94 20.53 12.06
N ARG A 117 11.10 20.87 12.66
CA ARG A 117 12.09 21.76 12.03
C ARG A 117 12.70 21.14 10.78
N TYR A 118 12.97 19.83 10.78
CA TYR A 118 13.51 19.11 9.63
C TYR A 118 12.53 19.10 8.45
N VAL A 119 11.27 18.76 8.71
CA VAL A 119 10.19 18.81 7.71
C VAL A 119 9.94 20.25 7.24
N GLY A 120 9.87 21.22 8.15
CA GLY A 120 9.62 22.62 7.80
C GLY A 120 10.72 23.26 6.92
N ARG A 121 11.98 22.81 7.06
CA ARG A 121 13.10 23.31 6.25
C ARG A 121 13.27 22.61 4.90
N ARG A 122 12.98 21.30 4.82
CA ARG A 122 13.25 20.48 3.62
C ARG A 122 12.00 19.98 2.89
N GLY A 123 10.81 20.23 3.43
CA GLY A 123 9.53 19.91 2.81
C GLY A 123 9.40 18.42 2.43
N GLY A 124 8.94 18.15 1.21
CA GLY A 124 8.76 16.79 0.70
C GLY A 124 10.04 15.95 0.66
N ILE A 125 11.22 16.56 0.51
CA ILE A 125 12.50 15.85 0.53
C ILE A 125 12.75 15.24 1.91
N ALA A 126 12.38 15.94 2.99
CA ALA A 126 12.51 15.39 4.34
C ALA A 126 11.63 14.14 4.52
N VAL A 127 10.39 14.16 4.02
CA VAL A 127 9.47 13.02 4.07
C VAL A 127 10.02 11.85 3.23
N PHE A 128 10.51 12.12 2.03
CA PHE A 128 11.10 11.11 1.16
C PHE A 128 12.32 10.43 1.82
N VAL A 129 13.26 11.22 2.33
CA VAL A 129 14.48 10.73 2.99
C VAL A 129 14.15 9.93 4.26
N SER A 130 13.10 10.30 4.99
CA SER A 130 12.66 9.60 6.20
C SER A 130 12.28 8.14 5.96
N ARG A 131 11.77 7.82 4.77
CA ARG A 131 11.39 6.46 4.37
C ARG A 131 12.59 5.51 4.27
N PHE A 132 13.79 6.06 4.07
CA PHE A 132 15.03 5.29 3.92
C PHE A 132 15.89 5.28 5.20
N LEU A 133 15.45 5.94 6.28
CA LEU A 133 16.16 5.98 7.56
C LEU A 133 15.47 5.06 8.59
N PRO A 134 16.10 3.92 8.96
CA PRO A 134 15.59 3.04 10.00
C PRO A 134 15.40 3.82 11.31
N GLY A 135 14.22 3.73 11.92
CA GLY A 135 13.89 4.44 13.16
C GLY A 135 13.33 5.86 13.01
N LEU A 136 13.50 6.53 11.85
CA LEU A 136 12.90 7.85 11.57
C LEU A 136 11.52 7.76 10.91
N HIS A 137 11.19 6.66 10.23
CA HIS A 137 9.85 6.47 9.64
C HIS A 137 8.72 6.48 10.68
N ALA A 138 9.02 6.16 11.94
CA ALA A 138 8.03 6.18 13.03
C ALA A 138 7.78 7.59 13.60
N LEU A 139 8.64 8.56 13.25
CA LEU A 139 8.72 9.88 13.88
C LEU A 139 8.35 11.03 12.93
N MET A 140 8.19 10.72 11.65
CA MET A 140 7.83 11.66 10.61
C MET A 140 6.40 11.36 10.18
N PRO A 141 5.44 12.27 10.45
CA PRO A 141 4.06 12.09 10.03
C PRO A 141 3.92 12.17 8.50
#